data_AF-A0A6S7D9Z5-F1
#
_entry.id   AF-A0A6S7D9Z5-F1
#
_cell.length_a   1.000
_cell.length_b   1.000
_cell.length_c   1.000
_cell.angle_alpha   90.00
_cell.angle_beta   90.00
_cell.angle_gamma   90.00
#
_symmetry.space_group_name_H-M   'P 1'
#
loop_
_entity.id
_entity.type
_entity.pdbx_description
1 polymer ?
#
loop_
_entity_poly.entity_id
_entity_poly.type
_entity_poly.pdbx_seq_one_letter_code
_entity_poly.pdbx_strand_id
1 'polypeptide(L)'
;MFLYYRISFVLSVLALAAWTFGVAAYEAPRAGDGYGPDPLGVLLYLAIWPVGLLLAHSGLLACLVRARQPATILQGRQGIPIHLALGAGFLAYALYQFYPG
;
A
#
# COMPACT_ATOMS: atom_id res chain seq x y z
N MET A 1 -19.20 -2.09 12.73
CA MET A 1 -18.00 -1.32 12.34
C MET A 1 -16.69 -2.08 12.52
N PHE A 2 -16.50 -2.80 13.63
CA PHE A 2 -15.25 -3.50 13.95
C PHE A 2 -14.84 -4.57 12.92
N LEU A 3 -15.79 -5.41 12.48
CA LEU A 3 -15.54 -6.43 11.45
C LEU A 3 -15.14 -5.82 10.11
N TYR A 4 -15.83 -4.74 9.70
CA TYR A 4 -15.54 -4.03 8.46
C TYR A 4 -14.13 -3.41 8.46
N TYR A 5 -13.72 -2.77 9.55
CA TYR A 5 -12.35 -2.27 9.70
C TYR A 5 -11.32 -3.39 9.56
N ARG A 6 -11.53 -4.53 10.22
CA ARG A 6 -10.62 -5.68 10.13
C ARG A 6 -10.49 -6.21 8.70
N ILE A 7 -11.61 -6.37 8.01
CA ILE A 7 -11.61 -6.84 6.61
C ILE A 7 -10.87 -5.83 5.73
N SER A 8 -11.18 -4.53 5.87
CA SER A 8 -10.52 -3.46 5.12
C SER A 8 -9.01 -3.43 5.36
N PHE A 9 -8.57 -3.66 6.60
CA PHE A 9 -7.15 -3.70 6.93
C PHE A 9 -6.44 -4.93 6.36
N VAL A 10 -7.06 -6.12 6.48
CA VAL A 10 -6.48 -7.34 5.89
C VAL A 10 -6.35 -7.20 4.38
N LEU A 11 -7.38 -6.65 3.70
CA LEU A 11 -7.33 -6.42 2.27
C LEU A 11 -6.25 -5.41 1.87
N SER A 12 -6.06 -4.33 2.64
CA SER A 12 -5.01 -3.34 2.34
C SER A 12 -3.60 -3.92 2.53
N VAL A 13 -3.38 -4.73 3.57
CA VAL A 13 -2.10 -5.42 3.80
C VAL A 13 -1.82 -6.46 2.71
N LEU A 14 -2.83 -7.23 2.31
CA LEU A 14 -2.68 -8.21 1.22
C LEU A 14 -2.40 -7.54 -0.13
N ALA A 15 -3.10 -6.45 -0.43
CA ALA A 15 -2.86 -5.68 -1.65
C ALA A 15 -1.44 -5.07 -1.66
N LEU A 16 -1.00 -4.51 -0.53
CA LEU A 16 0.35 -4.00 -0.38
C LEU A 16 1.40 -5.10 -0.53
N ALA A 17 1.20 -6.27 0.08
CA ALA A 17 2.10 -7.41 -0.05
C ALA A 17 2.18 -7.89 -1.50
N ALA A 18 1.04 -8.09 -2.17
CA ALA A 18 1.01 -8.52 -3.57
C ALA A 18 1.73 -7.53 -4.49
N TRP A 19 1.51 -6.23 -4.28
CA TRP A 19 2.18 -5.19 -5.07
C TRP A 19 3.68 -5.14 -4.80
N THR A 20 4.11 -5.17 -3.54
CA THR A 20 5.54 -5.18 -3.18
C THR A 20 6.27 -6.40 -3.74
N PHE A 21 5.67 -7.60 -3.67
CA PHE A 21 6.24 -8.79 -4.31
C PHE A 21 6.28 -8.66 -5.83
N GLY A 22 5.23 -8.12 -6.45
CA GLY A 22 5.19 -7.89 -7.89
C GLY A 22 6.29 -6.94 -8.37
N VAL A 23 6.52 -5.85 -7.63
CA VAL A 23 7.59 -4.90 -7.91
C VAL A 23 8.97 -5.51 -7.65
N ALA A 24 9.15 -6.25 -6.55
CA ALA A 24 10.44 -6.86 -6.20
C ALA A 24 10.88 -7.96 -7.17
N ALA A 25 9.91 -8.68 -7.76
CA ALA A 25 10.17 -9.72 -8.76
C ALA A 25 10.20 -9.17 -10.20
N TYR A 26 9.87 -7.90 -10.41
CA TYR A 26 9.81 -7.30 -11.72
C TYR A 26 11.20 -6.85 -12.19
N GLU A 27 11.62 -7.37 -13.32
CA GLU A 27 12.84 -6.96 -14.02
C GLU A 27 12.46 -6.04 -15.17
N ALA A 28 12.91 -4.78 -15.10
CA ALA A 28 12.67 -3.82 -16.17
C ALA A 28 13.45 -4.22 -17.44
N PRO A 29 12.82 -4.19 -18.63
CA PRO A 29 13.50 -4.31 -19.91
C PRO A 29 14.63 -3.28 -20.02
N ARG A 30 15.75 -3.68 -20.63
CA ARG A 30 16.88 -2.78 -20.80
C ARG A 30 16.56 -1.78 -21.90
N ALA A 31 17.02 -0.55 -21.72
CA ALA A 31 16.89 0.49 -22.74
C ALA A 31 17.66 0.05 -24.00
N GLY A 32 16.96 -0.22 -25.09
CA GLY A 32 17.55 -0.65 -26.37
C GLY A 32 17.05 -1.98 -26.90
N ASP A 33 16.21 -2.70 -26.16
CA ASP A 33 15.75 -4.06 -26.50
C ASP A 33 14.76 -4.10 -27.67
N GLY A 34 14.36 -2.94 -28.22
CA GLY A 34 13.43 -2.82 -29.34
C GLY A 34 11.97 -3.15 -28.99
N TYR A 35 11.68 -3.56 -27.75
CA TYR A 35 10.33 -3.72 -27.25
C TYR A 35 9.67 -2.37 -26.99
N GLY A 36 8.37 -2.28 -27.31
CA GLY A 36 7.52 -1.11 -27.04
C GLY A 36 7.36 -0.84 -25.54
N PRO A 37 6.42 0.04 -25.14
CA PRO A 37 6.24 0.41 -23.73
C PRO A 37 6.01 -0.83 -22.88
N ASP A 38 6.73 -0.93 -21.75
CA ASP A 38 6.64 -2.07 -20.84
C ASP A 38 5.26 -2.14 -20.18
N PRO A 39 4.39 -3.08 -20.60
CA PRO A 39 3.02 -3.14 -20.08
C PRO A 39 2.99 -3.55 -18.60
N LEU A 40 3.94 -4.39 -18.14
CA LEU A 40 3.99 -4.84 -16.75
C LEU A 40 4.47 -3.71 -15.85
N GLY A 41 5.51 -2.99 -16.25
CA GLY A 41 5.96 -1.80 -15.53
C GLY A 41 4.86 -0.74 -15.40
N VAL A 42 4.12 -0.49 -16.49
CA VAL A 42 2.97 0.44 -16.49
C VAL A 42 1.85 -0.05 -15.57
N LEU A 43 1.51 -1.34 -15.59
CA LEU A 43 0.50 -1.92 -14.71
C LEU A 43 0.90 -1.83 -13.23
N LEU A 44 2.16 -2.13 -12.91
CA LEU A 44 2.70 -2.02 -11.54
C LEU A 44 2.71 -0.57 -11.05
N TYR A 45 3.05 0.37 -11.93
CA TYR A 45 2.96 1.79 -11.63
C TYR A 45 1.50 2.22 -11.39
N LEU A 46 0.58 1.83 -12.26
CA LEU A 46 -0.83 2.17 -12.10
C LEU A 46 -1.44 1.54 -10.83
N ALA A 47 -0.98 0.35 -10.44
CA ALA A 47 -1.40 -0.35 -9.24
C ALA A 47 -1.01 0.36 -7.92
N ILE A 48 -0.08 1.32 -7.95
CA ILE A 48 0.23 2.20 -6.80
C ILE A 48 -1.04 2.89 -6.29
N TRP A 49 -1.90 3.36 -7.20
CA TRP A 49 -3.10 4.11 -6.85
C TRP A 49 -4.14 3.28 -6.07
N PRO A 50 -4.63 2.12 -6.56
CA PRO A 50 -5.58 1.32 -5.79
C PRO A 50 -4.98 0.80 -4.48
N VAL A 51 -3.69 0.43 -4.45
CA VAL A 51 -3.01 -0.01 -3.21
C VAL A 51 -2.92 1.12 -2.19
N GLY A 52 -2.50 2.31 -2.63
CA GLY A 52 -2.42 3.51 -1.80
C GLY A 52 -3.80 3.93 -1.29
N LEU A 53 -4.84 3.90 -2.14
CA LEU A 53 -6.22 4.22 -1.75
C LEU A 53 -6.77 3.22 -0.72
N LEU A 54 -6.52 1.92 -0.89
CA LEU A 54 -6.91 0.90 0.09
C LEU A 54 -6.23 1.14 1.45
N LEU A 55 -4.94 1.47 1.43
CA LEU A 55 -4.18 1.75 2.65
C LEU A 55 -4.66 3.04 3.32
N ALA A 56 -4.92 4.09 2.55
CA ALA A 56 -5.47 5.36 3.05
C ALA A 56 -6.88 5.19 3.62
N HIS A 57 -7.73 4.39 2.96
CA HIS A 57 -9.08 4.05 3.42
C HIS A 57 -9.04 3.30 4.76
N SER A 58 -8.19 2.27 4.86
CA SER A 58 -7.94 1.57 6.12
C SER A 58 -7.41 2.52 7.20
N GLY A 59 -6.47 3.39 6.81
CA GLY A 59 -5.98 4.57 7.53
C GLY A 59 -7.08 5.37 8.22
N LEU A 60 -7.98 5.88 7.40
CA LEU A 60 -9.11 6.71 7.81
C LEU A 60 -10.06 5.95 8.73
N LEU A 61 -10.35 4.67 8.43
CA LEU A 61 -11.17 3.83 9.31
C LEU A 61 -10.54 3.63 10.68
N ALA A 62 -9.22 3.44 10.77
CA ALA A 62 -8.54 3.35 12.06
C ALA A 62 -8.70 4.63 12.88
N CYS A 63 -8.57 5.80 12.24
CA CYS A 63 -8.78 7.10 12.88
C CYS A 63 -10.23 7.26 13.39
N LEU A 64 -11.22 6.93 12.56
CA LEU A 64 -12.65 7.03 12.92
C LEU A 64 -13.04 6.07 14.04
N VAL A 65 -12.53 4.83 13.98
CA VAL A 65 -12.77 3.82 15.02
C VAL A 65 -12.12 4.23 16.33
N ARG A 66 -10.87 4.73 16.31
CA ARG A 66 -10.19 5.22 17.52
C ARG A 66 -10.97 6.34 18.19
N ALA A 67 -11.54 7.26 17.40
CA ALA A 67 -12.36 8.35 17.91
C ALA A 67 -13.65 7.87 18.61
N ARG A 68 -14.16 6.68 18.24
CA ARG A 68 -15.39 6.10 18.81
C ARG A 68 -15.14 5.08 19.92
N GLN A 69 -14.05 4.31 19.89
CA GLN A 69 -13.71 3.29 20.90
C GLN A 69 -12.18 3.13 21.06
N PRO A 70 -11.56 3.82 22.03
CA PRO A 70 -10.09 3.82 22.20
C PRO A 70 -9.51 2.55 22.87
N ALA A 71 -10.35 1.59 23.28
CA ALA A 71 -9.99 0.56 24.26
C ALA A 71 -9.34 -0.72 23.72
N THR A 72 -9.18 -0.93 22.40
CA THR A 72 -8.61 -2.18 21.87
C THR A 72 -7.23 -1.99 21.22
N ILE A 73 -6.29 -2.92 21.44
CA ILE A 73 -4.86 -2.80 21.05
C ILE A 73 -4.66 -2.56 19.55
N LEU A 74 -5.47 -3.21 18.70
CA LEU A 74 -5.45 -3.08 17.23
C LEU A 74 -6.24 -1.85 16.69
N GLN A 75 -7.01 -1.16 17.53
CA GLN A 75 -7.80 0.02 17.14
C GLN A 75 -7.42 1.31 17.89
N GLY A 76 -6.62 1.18 18.95
CA GLY A 76 -6.13 2.26 19.79
C GLY A 76 -4.70 2.64 19.42
N ARG A 77 -3.83 2.70 20.44
CA ARG A 77 -2.47 3.28 20.38
C ARG A 77 -1.59 2.78 19.22
N GLN A 78 -1.81 1.57 18.72
CA GLN A 78 -0.96 0.95 17.70
C GLN A 78 -1.53 0.96 16.27
N GLY A 79 -2.85 1.15 16.07
CA GLY A 79 -3.44 1.11 14.72
C GLY A 79 -2.94 2.25 13.82
N ILE A 80 -2.90 3.48 14.36
CA ILE A 80 -2.37 4.66 13.66
C ILE A 80 -0.90 4.51 13.30
N PRO A 81 0.03 4.18 14.24
CA PRO A 81 1.43 4.05 13.88
C PRO A 81 1.70 2.89 12.92
N ILE A 82 0.90 1.81 12.94
CA ILE A 82 1.00 0.74 11.93
C ILE A 82 0.65 1.29 10.54
N HIS A 83 -0.46 2.02 10.40
CA HIS A 83 -0.84 2.59 9.10
C HIS A 83 0.15 3.66 8.63
N LEU A 84 0.70 4.47 9.54
CA LEU A 84 1.75 5.44 9.21
C LEU A 84 3.04 4.73 8.75
N ALA A 85 3.47 3.68 9.45
CA ALA A 85 4.66 2.92 9.07
C ALA A 85 4.48 2.24 7.71
N LEU A 86 3.35 1.58 7.48
CA LEU A 86 3.03 0.95 6.20
C LEU A 86 2.93 1.99 5.08
N GLY A 87 2.27 3.13 5.34
CA GLY A 87 2.11 4.20 4.37
C GLY A 87 3.43 4.88 4.01
N ALA A 88 4.27 5.19 5.01
CA ALA A 88 5.58 5.78 4.78
C ALA A 88 6.52 4.80 4.05
N GLY A 89 6.52 3.53 4.44
CA GLY A 89 7.31 2.49 3.76
C GLY A 89 6.86 2.29 2.31
N PHE A 90 5.54 2.21 2.07
CA PHE A 90 4.97 2.14 0.74
C PHE A 90 5.38 3.33 -0.13
N LEU A 91 5.25 4.55 0.39
CA LEU A 91 5.60 5.77 -0.34
C LEU A 91 7.09 5.82 -0.65
N ALA A 92 7.95 5.52 0.32
CA ALA A 92 9.39 5.50 0.12
C ALA A 92 9.81 4.46 -0.93
N TYR A 93 9.22 3.27 -0.90
CA TYR A 93 9.53 2.21 -1.85
C TYR A 93 9.02 2.55 -3.26
N ALA A 94 7.81 3.13 -3.38
CA ALA A 94 7.29 3.58 -4.65
C ALA A 94 8.14 4.70 -5.27
N LEU A 95 8.59 5.67 -4.46
CA LEU A 95 9.49 6.74 -4.91
C LEU A 95 10.85 6.18 -5.36
N TYR A 96 11.44 5.29 -4.57
CA TYR A 96 12.69 4.63 -4.93
C TYR A 96 12.61 3.91 -6.28
N GLN A 97 11.52 3.20 -6.53
CA GLN A 97 11.38 2.38 -7.73
C GLN A 97 11.02 3.19 -8.99
N PHE A 98 10.10 4.15 -8.87
CA PHE A 98 9.51 4.84 -10.03
C PHE A 98 9.98 6.28 -10.21
N TYR A 99 10.65 6.86 -9.22
CA TYR A 99 11.28 8.18 -9.29
C TYR A 99 12.70 8.18 -8.70
N PRO A 100 13.62 7.31 -9.18
CA PRO A 100 15.03 7.46 -8.84
C PRO A 100 15.52 8.76 -9.47
N GLY A 101 16.05 9.67 -8.65
CA GLY A 101 16.61 10.95 -9.12
C GLY A 101 17.76 10.80 -10.11
#